data_AF-A0A9W4VXL7-F1
#
_entry.id   AF-A0A9W4VXL7-F1
#
_cell.length_a   1.000
_cell.length_b   1.000
_cell.length_c   1.000
_cell.angle_alpha   90.00
_cell.angle_beta   90.00
_cell.angle_gamma   90.00
#
_symmetry.space_group_name_H-M   'P 1'
#
loop_
_entity.id
_entity.type
_entity.pdbx_description
1 polymer ?
#
loop_
_entity_poly.entity_id
_entity_poly.type
_entity_poly.pdbx_seq_one_letter_code
_entity_poly.pdbx_strand_id
1 'polypeptide(L)'
;MDKRVIAAELIYEAVEEYKNAQSDIGYIKSILLSGAAIYLVGPLIEDAGKTSELSKEKHAQTSVRFSKYFSSRELTEDEIKDIKKRSRIENRRVYNSLKHTGNRFENLSAISDLEIDVDFKAEAEELIWDIIDDYNNMDFPDYHSLPRRIIELLNFGDPMDNLPKFVCRERKNS
;
A
#
# COMPACT_ATOMS: atom_id res chain seq x y z
N MET A 1 -21.26 -9.42 -1.60
CA MET A 1 -19.91 -9.62 -2.14
C MET A 1 -18.95 -9.82 -0.97
N ASP A 2 -18.01 -10.76 -1.07
CA ASP A 2 -16.99 -11.01 -0.03
C ASP A 2 -16.02 -9.82 0.07
N LYS A 3 -15.59 -9.44 1.28
CA LYS A 3 -14.67 -8.30 1.50
C LYS A 3 -13.30 -8.50 0.84
N ARG A 4 -12.83 -9.74 0.70
CA ARG A 4 -11.60 -10.07 -0.03
C ARG A 4 -11.74 -9.79 -1.52
N VAL A 5 -12.92 -10.04 -2.08
CA VAL A 5 -13.24 -9.71 -3.47
C VAL A 5 -13.33 -8.20 -3.65
N ILE A 6 -14.01 -7.49 -2.72
CA ILE A 6 -14.05 -6.02 -2.73
C ILE A 6 -12.64 -5.43 -2.70
N ALA A 7 -11.78 -5.92 -1.80
CA ALA A 7 -10.39 -5.47 -1.73
C ALA A 7 -9.64 -5.73 -3.05
N ALA A 8 -9.79 -6.90 -3.66
CA ALA A 8 -9.17 -7.19 -4.95
C ALA A 8 -9.63 -6.22 -6.06
N GLU A 9 -10.92 -5.92 -6.14
CA GLU A 9 -11.45 -4.96 -7.12
C GLU A 9 -10.91 -3.55 -6.86
N LEU A 10 -10.88 -3.09 -5.60
CA LEU A 10 -10.34 -1.77 -5.25
C LEU A 10 -8.86 -1.63 -5.64
N ILE A 11 -8.06 -2.67 -5.41
CA ILE A 11 -6.65 -2.69 -5.79
C ILE A 11 -6.50 -2.65 -7.32
N TYR A 12 -7.34 -3.41 -8.04
CA TYR A 12 -7.36 -3.39 -9.50
C TYR A 12 -7.70 -2.01 -10.06
N GLU A 13 -8.76 -1.38 -9.55
CA GLU A 13 -9.18 -0.04 -9.97
C GLU A 13 -8.11 1.01 -9.62
N ALA A 14 -7.42 0.86 -8.47
CA ALA A 14 -6.31 1.75 -8.12
C ALA A 14 -5.16 1.66 -9.13
N VAL A 15 -4.83 0.45 -9.58
CA VAL A 15 -3.77 0.21 -10.57
C VAL A 15 -4.15 0.79 -11.93
N GLU A 16 -5.40 0.58 -12.36
CA GLU A 16 -5.88 1.13 -13.64
C GLU A 16 -5.95 2.67 -13.61
N GLU A 17 -6.42 3.28 -12.52
CA GLU A 17 -6.41 4.73 -12.36
C GLU A 17 -4.98 5.29 -12.34
N TYR A 18 -4.02 4.61 -11.70
CA TYR A 18 -2.61 5.01 -11.69
C TYR A 18 -2.04 5.02 -13.11
N LYS A 19 -2.24 3.93 -13.87
CA LYS A 19 -1.68 3.78 -15.22
C LYS A 19 -2.26 4.78 -16.21
N ASN A 20 -3.55 5.11 -16.06
CA ASN A 20 -4.25 6.00 -16.96
C ASN A 20 -4.23 7.47 -16.50
N ALA A 21 -3.61 7.78 -15.35
CA ALA A 21 -3.59 9.12 -14.77
C ALA A 21 -2.98 10.15 -15.73
N GLN A 22 -3.74 11.20 -16.01
CA GLN A 22 -3.29 12.38 -16.80
C GLN A 22 -3.01 13.59 -15.90
N SER A 23 -3.33 13.50 -14.62
CA SER A 23 -3.15 14.54 -13.61
C SER A 23 -3.13 13.93 -12.21
N ASP A 24 -2.78 14.74 -11.21
CA ASP A 24 -2.72 14.33 -9.80
C ASP A 24 -4.02 13.73 -9.28
N ILE A 25 -5.17 14.09 -9.85
CA ILE A 25 -6.46 13.51 -9.48
C ILE A 25 -6.50 11.99 -9.73
N GLY A 26 -5.86 11.49 -10.79
CA GLY A 26 -5.76 10.04 -11.04
C GLY A 26 -4.96 9.32 -9.95
N TYR A 27 -3.84 9.91 -9.54
CA TYR A 27 -3.04 9.38 -8.44
C TYR A 27 -3.74 9.49 -7.08
N ILE A 28 -4.46 10.59 -6.82
CA ILE A 28 -5.29 10.76 -5.61
C ILE A 28 -6.37 9.68 -5.52
N LYS A 29 -7.07 9.38 -6.62
CA LYS A 29 -8.04 8.27 -6.64
C LYS A 29 -7.37 6.95 -6.31
N SER A 30 -6.19 6.70 -6.89
CA SER A 30 -5.41 5.49 -6.66
C SER A 30 -5.02 5.35 -5.18
N ILE A 31 -4.61 6.45 -4.54
CA ILE A 31 -4.33 6.50 -3.09
C ILE A 31 -5.58 6.20 -2.27
N LEU A 32 -6.73 6.80 -2.63
CA LEU A 32 -7.99 6.60 -1.90
C LEU A 32 -8.49 5.16 -2.00
N LEU A 33 -8.41 4.55 -3.19
CA LEU A 33 -8.80 3.16 -3.44
C LEU A 33 -7.88 2.19 -2.69
N SER A 34 -6.56 2.38 -2.80
CA SER A 34 -5.57 1.56 -2.10
C SER A 34 -5.73 1.70 -0.59
N GLY A 35 -5.85 2.92 -0.08
CA GLY A 35 -6.09 3.19 1.34
C GLY A 35 -7.36 2.52 1.86
N ALA A 36 -8.46 2.54 1.09
CA ALA A 36 -9.67 1.81 1.46
C ALA A 36 -9.44 0.29 1.52
N ALA A 37 -8.71 -0.28 0.56
CA ALA A 37 -8.36 -1.69 0.54
C ALA A 37 -7.49 -2.11 1.75
N ILE A 38 -6.55 -1.25 2.18
CA ILE A 38 -5.74 -1.47 3.39
C ILE A 38 -6.62 -1.70 4.63
N TYR A 39 -7.69 -0.91 4.81
CA TYR A 39 -8.60 -1.07 5.95
C TYR A 39 -9.52 -2.30 5.84
N LEU A 40 -9.60 -2.94 4.66
CA LEU A 40 -10.26 -4.24 4.50
C LEU A 40 -9.31 -5.41 4.77
N VAL A 41 -8.07 -5.30 4.28
CA VAL A 41 -7.07 -6.36 4.30
C VAL A 41 -6.36 -6.47 5.65
N GLY A 42 -5.92 -5.33 6.21
CA GLY A 42 -5.14 -5.29 7.46
C GLY A 42 -5.78 -6.08 8.62
N PRO A 43 -7.05 -5.83 8.97
CA PRO A 43 -7.73 -6.58 10.04
C PRO A 43 -7.80 -8.09 9.77
N LEU A 44 -7.94 -8.51 8.50
CA LEU A 44 -8.02 -9.93 8.13
C LEU A 44 -6.66 -10.63 8.28
N ILE A 45 -5.56 -9.93 8.02
CA ILE A 45 -4.20 -10.43 8.24
C ILE A 45 -3.93 -10.54 9.75
N GLU A 46 -4.32 -9.52 10.53
CA GLU A 46 -4.15 -9.51 11.98
C GLU A 46 -4.95 -10.63 12.67
N ASP A 47 -6.20 -10.86 12.26
CA ASP A 47 -7.04 -11.96 12.75
C ASP A 47 -6.44 -13.35 12.44
N ALA A 48 -5.71 -13.48 11.34
CA ALA A 48 -4.98 -14.70 10.97
C ALA A 48 -3.66 -14.87 11.76
N GLY A 49 -3.34 -13.97 12.69
CA GLY A 49 -2.08 -13.96 13.45
C GLY A 49 -0.86 -13.61 12.60
N LYS A 50 -1.07 -13.09 11.39
CA LYS A 50 0.01 -12.66 10.49
C LYS A 50 0.32 -11.19 10.70
N THR A 51 1.53 -10.80 10.29
CA THR A 51 1.97 -9.40 10.28
C THR A 51 1.87 -8.90 8.84
N SER A 52 1.03 -7.90 8.60
CA SER A 52 0.91 -7.20 7.31
C SER A 52 2.27 -6.62 6.90
N GLU A 53 2.63 -6.62 5.62
CA GLU A 53 3.76 -5.90 5.05
C GLU A 53 3.62 -4.37 5.24
N LEU A 54 2.42 -3.77 5.15
CA LEU A 54 2.17 -2.39 5.64
C LEU A 54 2.46 -2.24 7.15
N SER A 55 2.40 -3.34 7.88
CA SER A 55 2.74 -3.43 9.29
C SER A 55 4.21 -3.85 9.52
N LYS A 56 4.89 -4.40 8.50
CA LYS A 56 6.33 -4.63 8.44
C LYS A 56 6.95 -3.35 7.87
N GLU A 57 7.51 -2.50 8.70
CA GLU A 57 8.95 -2.60 8.89
C GLU A 57 9.87 -2.31 7.68
N LYS A 58 9.45 -2.07 6.43
CA LYS A 58 10.41 -1.61 5.40
C LYS A 58 10.89 -0.19 5.71
N HIS A 59 9.98 0.75 5.91
CA HIS A 59 10.32 2.10 6.39
C HIS A 59 10.72 2.11 7.85
N ALA A 60 10.05 1.35 8.72
CA ALA A 60 10.47 1.32 10.13
C ALA A 60 11.83 0.63 10.33
N GLN A 61 12.19 -0.44 9.61
CA GLN A 61 13.55 -1.00 9.67
C GLN A 61 14.56 -0.10 8.97
N THR A 62 14.18 0.60 7.90
CA THR A 62 15.06 1.59 7.26
C THR A 62 15.31 2.77 8.20
N SER A 63 14.28 3.31 8.84
CA SER A 63 14.36 4.36 9.86
C SER A 63 15.01 3.89 11.17
N VAL A 64 14.85 2.63 11.56
CA VAL A 64 15.59 1.98 12.66
C VAL A 64 17.06 1.79 12.29
N ARG A 65 17.38 1.40 11.04
CA ARG A 65 18.76 1.28 10.54
C ARG A 65 19.42 2.65 10.47
N PHE A 66 18.75 3.66 9.91
CA PHE A 66 19.23 5.03 9.89
C PHE A 66 19.39 5.58 11.30
N SER A 67 18.40 5.40 12.19
CA SER A 67 18.50 5.81 13.58
C SER A 67 19.65 5.11 14.31
N LYS A 68 19.88 3.81 14.09
CA LYS A 68 21.06 3.08 14.62
C LYS A 68 22.36 3.66 14.05
N TYR A 69 22.40 3.99 12.77
CA TYR A 69 23.57 4.55 12.08
C TYR A 69 23.91 5.96 12.60
N PHE A 70 22.91 6.82 12.80
CA PHE A 70 23.08 8.18 13.29
C PHE A 70 23.26 8.27 14.81
N SER A 71 22.66 7.37 15.58
CA SER A 71 22.76 7.36 17.05
C SER A 71 23.95 6.55 17.57
N SER A 72 24.61 5.76 16.70
CA SER A 72 25.74 4.87 17.05
C SER A 72 25.48 3.95 18.24
N ARG A 73 24.20 3.65 18.52
CA ARG A 73 23.76 2.77 19.61
C ARG A 73 22.65 1.84 19.17
N GLU A 74 22.48 0.76 19.93
CA GLU A 74 21.30 -0.08 19.77
C GLU A 74 20.05 0.63 20.29
N LEU A 75 18.96 0.47 19.55
CA LEU A 75 17.65 0.97 19.91
C LEU A 75 16.94 -0.06 20.79
N THR A 76 16.21 0.39 21.80
CA THR A 76 15.41 -0.49 22.65
C THR A 76 14.19 -1.03 21.91
N GLU A 77 13.58 -2.10 22.41
CA GLU A 77 12.35 -2.65 21.83
C GLU A 77 11.21 -1.63 21.78
N ASP A 78 11.10 -0.77 22.80
CA ASP A 78 10.11 0.31 22.85
C ASP A 78 10.40 1.40 21.80
N GLU A 79 11.67 1.77 21.59
CA GLU A 79 12.06 2.72 20.54
C GLU A 79 11.79 2.17 19.14
N ILE A 80 12.09 0.88 18.93
CA ILE A 80 11.76 0.17 17.70
C ILE A 80 10.25 0.15 17.48
N LYS A 81 9.47 -0.14 18.51
CA LYS A 81 7.99 -0.14 18.48
C LYS A 81 7.43 1.25 18.17
N ASP A 82 8.04 2.30 18.72
CA ASP A 82 7.65 3.68 18.46
C ASP A 82 7.99 4.14 17.04
N ILE A 83 9.16 3.77 16.53
CA ILE A 83 9.55 4.05 15.14
C ILE A 83 8.61 3.31 14.17
N LYS A 84 8.28 2.06 14.48
CA LYS A 84 7.25 1.29 13.75
C LYS A 84 5.89 1.97 13.77
N LYS A 85 5.47 2.46 14.94
CA LYS A 85 4.19 3.15 15.09
C LYS A 85 4.16 4.45 14.28
N ARG A 86 5.25 5.22 14.26
CA ARG A 86 5.38 6.47 13.49
C ARG A 86 5.40 6.22 11.98
N SER A 87 6.16 5.22 11.52
CA SER A 87 6.19 4.82 10.11
C SER A 87 4.82 4.34 9.59
N ARG A 88 4.05 3.61 10.42
CA ARG A 88 2.64 3.26 10.10
C ARG A 88 1.71 4.47 10.01
N ILE A 89 2.02 5.56 10.71
CA ILE A 89 1.27 6.83 10.65
C ILE A 89 1.65 7.60 9.38
N GLU A 90 2.91 7.54 8.95
CA GLU A 90 3.43 8.24 7.76
C GLU A 90 2.82 7.71 6.45
N ASN A 91 2.81 6.39 6.16
CA ASN A 91 2.15 5.87 4.93
C ASN A 91 0.63 6.09 4.93
N ARG A 92 0.03 6.32 6.10
CA ARG A 92 -1.40 6.66 6.24
C ARG A 92 -1.65 8.17 6.23
N ARG A 93 -0.61 9.00 6.23
CA ARG A 93 -0.74 10.45 6.35
C ARG A 93 -1.40 11.02 5.10
N VAL A 94 -0.92 10.66 3.91
CA VAL A 94 -1.47 11.18 2.65
C VAL A 94 -2.90 10.73 2.44
N TYR A 95 -3.19 9.43 2.63
CA TYR A 95 -4.58 8.95 2.59
C TYR A 95 -5.49 9.64 3.61
N ASN A 96 -5.04 9.83 4.86
CA ASN A 96 -5.85 10.48 5.89
C ASN A 96 -6.05 11.98 5.63
N SER A 97 -5.03 12.68 5.12
CA SER A 97 -5.13 14.08 4.68
C SER A 97 -6.06 14.24 3.48
N LEU A 98 -6.15 13.23 2.59
CA LEU A 98 -7.11 13.24 1.49
C LEU A 98 -8.54 12.88 1.96
N LYS A 99 -8.66 12.03 2.97
CA LYS A 99 -9.94 11.57 3.52
C LYS A 99 -10.62 12.61 4.41
N HIS A 100 -9.85 13.46 5.09
CA HIS A 100 -10.35 14.43 6.06
C HIS A 100 -9.66 15.77 5.90
N THR A 101 -10.42 16.86 6.05
CA THR A 101 -9.88 18.20 6.19
C THR A 101 -9.90 18.59 7.67
N GLY A 102 -8.73 18.88 8.23
CA GLY A 102 -8.51 19.12 9.65
C GLY A 102 -8.40 17.82 10.46
N ASN A 103 -7.79 17.92 11.63
CA ASN A 103 -7.57 16.79 12.53
C ASN A 103 -7.86 17.18 13.98
N ARG A 104 -8.95 16.64 14.55
CA ARG A 104 -9.34 16.92 15.95
C ARG A 104 -8.35 16.36 16.97
N PHE A 105 -7.65 15.28 16.66
CA PHE A 105 -6.68 14.67 17.56
C PHE A 105 -5.38 15.48 17.64
N GLU A 106 -5.09 16.22 16.58
CA GLU A 106 -3.90 17.10 16.48
C GLU A 106 -4.26 18.58 16.63
N ASN A 107 -5.52 18.90 16.96
CA ASN A 107 -6.06 20.27 17.00
C ASN A 107 -5.80 21.09 15.72
N LEU A 108 -5.72 20.42 14.57
CA LEU A 108 -5.57 21.06 13.26
C LEU A 108 -6.94 21.48 12.74
N SER A 109 -7.14 22.77 12.52
CA SER A 109 -8.40 23.30 12.00
C SER A 109 -8.52 23.02 10.50
N ALA A 110 -9.74 22.84 10.00
CA ALA A 110 -9.98 22.55 8.58
C ALA A 110 -9.42 23.64 7.64
N ILE A 111 -9.51 24.91 8.04
CA ILE A 111 -8.99 26.02 7.22
C ILE A 111 -7.45 26.06 7.16
N SER A 112 -6.79 25.44 8.15
CA SER A 112 -5.34 25.32 8.21
C SER A 112 -4.81 24.08 7.47
N ASP A 113 -5.69 23.27 6.89
CA ASP A 113 -5.39 21.96 6.29
C ASP A 113 -5.94 21.87 4.85
N LEU A 114 -5.81 22.97 4.10
CA LEU A 114 -6.34 23.06 2.73
C LEU A 114 -5.33 22.63 1.66
N GLU A 115 -4.05 22.55 2.01
CA GLU A 115 -2.96 22.28 1.08
C GLU A 115 -2.28 20.96 1.42
N ILE A 116 -2.03 20.14 0.39
CA ILE A 116 -1.27 18.89 0.49
C ILE A 116 -0.12 19.01 -0.49
N ASP A 117 1.11 19.10 0.05
CA ASP A 117 2.34 19.20 -0.72
C ASP A 117 3.08 17.86 -0.70
N VAL A 118 2.75 17.00 -1.66
CA VAL A 118 3.34 15.66 -1.82
C VAL A 118 3.44 15.29 -3.31
N ASP A 119 4.35 14.37 -3.64
CA ASP A 119 4.36 13.72 -4.95
C ASP A 119 3.28 12.63 -4.98
N PHE A 120 2.07 12.99 -5.42
CA PHE A 120 0.94 12.06 -5.46
C PHE A 120 1.23 10.80 -6.28
N LYS A 121 2.07 10.88 -7.32
CA LYS A 121 2.42 9.72 -8.13
C LYS A 121 3.26 8.74 -7.32
N ALA A 122 4.33 9.22 -6.69
CA ALA A 122 5.20 8.37 -5.87
C ALA A 122 4.41 7.73 -4.71
N GLU A 123 3.56 8.52 -4.03
CA GLU A 123 2.71 8.04 -2.95
C GLU A 123 1.70 6.97 -3.40
N ALA A 124 1.09 7.17 -4.57
CA ALA A 124 0.17 6.18 -5.14
C ALA A 124 0.88 4.86 -5.49
N GLU A 125 2.07 4.93 -6.09
CA GLU A 125 2.84 3.75 -6.46
C GLU A 125 3.24 2.94 -5.23
N GLU A 126 3.79 3.60 -4.21
CA GLU A 126 4.19 2.95 -2.96
C GLU A 126 2.99 2.27 -2.30
N LEU A 127 1.85 2.98 -2.18
CA LEU A 127 0.68 2.46 -1.49
C LEU A 127 0.05 1.26 -2.23
N ILE A 128 0.09 1.25 -3.56
CA ILE A 128 -0.39 0.13 -4.37
C ILE A 128 0.49 -1.10 -4.16
N TRP A 129 1.82 -0.95 -4.20
CA TRP A 129 2.73 -2.07 -3.93
C TRP A 129 2.53 -2.64 -2.53
N ASP A 130 2.46 -1.77 -1.54
CA ASP A 130 2.23 -2.11 -0.14
C ASP A 130 0.95 -2.94 0.05
N ILE A 131 -0.17 -2.53 -0.56
CA ILE A 131 -1.44 -3.27 -0.42
C ILE A 131 -1.46 -4.57 -1.22
N ILE A 132 -0.76 -4.65 -2.37
CA ILE A 132 -0.62 -5.90 -3.12
C ILE A 132 0.18 -6.92 -2.29
N ASP A 133 1.29 -6.49 -1.70
CA ASP A 133 2.12 -7.32 -0.83
C ASP A 133 1.32 -7.83 0.39
N ASP A 134 0.54 -6.94 1.04
CA ASP A 134 -0.40 -7.31 2.10
C ASP A 134 -1.44 -8.33 1.63
N TYR A 135 -2.08 -8.07 0.49
CA TYR A 135 -3.12 -8.93 -0.05
C TYR A 135 -2.58 -10.33 -0.34
N ASN A 136 -1.37 -10.42 -0.91
CA ASN A 136 -0.69 -11.69 -1.20
C ASN A 136 -0.27 -12.45 0.06
N ASN A 137 -0.15 -11.77 1.20
CA ASN A 137 0.15 -12.38 2.49
C ASN A 137 -1.11 -12.93 3.21
N MET A 138 -2.32 -12.67 2.70
CA MET A 138 -3.55 -13.20 3.29
C MET A 138 -3.68 -14.72 3.14
N ASP A 139 -4.46 -15.35 4.01
CA ASP A 139 -4.87 -16.74 3.84
C ASP A 139 -6.08 -16.85 2.93
N PHE A 140 -5.93 -17.63 1.86
CA PHE A 140 -7.00 -17.97 0.94
C PHE A 140 -7.34 -19.46 1.03
N PRO A 141 -8.63 -19.83 0.86
CA PRO A 141 -9.02 -21.22 0.61
C PRO A 141 -8.44 -21.70 -0.72
N ASP A 142 -8.77 -22.95 -1.12
CA ASP A 142 -8.27 -23.55 -2.35
C ASP A 142 -8.26 -22.58 -3.55
N TYR A 143 -7.08 -22.39 -4.14
CA TYR A 143 -6.80 -21.39 -5.17
C TYR A 143 -7.76 -21.51 -6.36
N HIS A 144 -8.10 -22.73 -6.76
CA HIS A 144 -9.00 -22.97 -7.89
C HIS A 144 -10.47 -22.61 -7.61
N SER A 145 -10.84 -22.45 -6.34
CA SER A 145 -12.16 -22.00 -5.93
C SER A 145 -12.30 -20.48 -5.83
N LEU A 146 -11.19 -19.74 -5.98
CA LEU A 146 -11.17 -18.30 -5.79
C LEU A 146 -11.82 -17.57 -6.97
N PRO A 147 -12.52 -16.45 -6.71
CA PRO A 147 -12.96 -15.54 -7.76
C PRO A 147 -11.78 -15.07 -8.62
N ARG A 148 -12.03 -14.94 -9.92
CA ARG A 148 -11.02 -14.57 -10.94
C ARG A 148 -10.15 -13.38 -10.54
N ARG A 149 -10.75 -12.33 -9.96
CA ARG A 149 -10.01 -11.12 -9.54
C ARG A 149 -8.98 -11.36 -8.45
N ILE A 150 -9.29 -12.25 -7.50
CA ILE A 150 -8.34 -12.66 -6.47
C ILE A 150 -7.19 -13.43 -7.13
N ILE A 151 -7.52 -14.36 -8.03
CA ILE A 151 -6.52 -15.12 -8.79
C ILE A 151 -5.60 -14.20 -9.57
N GLU A 152 -6.15 -13.23 -10.31
CA GLU A 152 -5.35 -12.28 -11.08
C GLU A 152 -4.42 -11.46 -10.18
N LEU A 153 -4.90 -11.00 -9.03
CA LEU A 153 -4.11 -10.21 -8.08
C LEU A 153 -2.99 -11.02 -7.41
N LEU A 154 -3.23 -12.30 -7.08
CA LEU A 154 -2.21 -13.20 -6.55
C LEU A 154 -1.06 -13.46 -7.55
N ASN A 155 -1.25 -13.14 -8.83
CA ASN A 155 -0.26 -13.29 -9.89
C ASN A 155 0.24 -11.94 -10.43
N PHE A 156 -0.02 -10.83 -9.73
CA PHE A 156 0.40 -9.50 -10.17
C PHE A 156 1.91 -9.32 -9.95
N GLY A 157 2.70 -9.61 -10.99
CA GLY A 157 4.16 -9.48 -10.96
C GLY A 157 4.68 -8.06 -11.20
N ASP A 158 3.94 -7.26 -11.96
CA ASP A 158 4.28 -5.87 -12.29
C ASP A 158 2.98 -5.05 -12.50
N PRO A 159 2.38 -4.52 -11.42
CA PRO A 159 1.14 -3.77 -11.47
C PRO A 159 1.26 -2.49 -12.29
N MET A 160 2.46 -1.91 -12.41
CA MET A 160 2.66 -0.62 -13.08
C MET A 160 3.07 -0.75 -14.55
N ASP A 161 3.20 -1.96 -15.08
CA ASP A 161 3.79 -2.23 -16.40
C ASP A 161 5.18 -1.57 -16.58
N ASN A 162 5.96 -1.47 -15.49
CA ASN A 162 7.30 -0.89 -15.47
C ASN A 162 8.35 -1.79 -16.16
N LEU A 163 8.12 -3.11 -16.18
CA LEU A 163 8.95 -4.09 -16.84
C LEU A 163 8.63 -4.17 -18.33
N PRO A 164 9.64 -4.21 -19.21
CA PRO A 164 9.40 -4.45 -20.62
C PRO A 164 8.69 -5.79 -20.79
N LYS A 165 7.58 -5.80 -21.55
CA LYS A 165 6.90 -7.04 -21.91
C LYS A 165 7.92 -7.99 -22.53
N PHE A 166 8.15 -9.14 -21.89
CA PHE A 166 9.03 -10.16 -22.43
C PHE A 166 8.44 -10.68 -23.73
N VAL A 167 8.93 -10.17 -24.86
CA VAL A 167 8.58 -10.71 -26.18
C VAL A 167 9.39 -11.99 -26.34
N CYS A 168 8.78 -13.12 -26.02
CA CYS A 168 9.34 -14.42 -26.42
C CYS A 168 9.54 -14.39 -27.93
N ARG A 169 10.81 -14.43 -28.38
CA ARG A 169 11.14 -14.56 -29.80
C ARG A 169 10.38 -15.78 -30.33
N GLU A 170 9.51 -15.57 -31.31
CA GLU A 170 8.87 -16.68 -32.01
C GLU A 170 9.97 -17.65 -32.46
N ARG A 171 9.87 -18.91 -32.01
CA ARG A 171 10.73 -19.96 -32.52
C ARG A 171 10.44 -20.06 -34.01
N LYS A 172 11.36 -19.55 -34.83
CA LYS A 172 11.39 -19.87 -36.26
C LYS A 172 11.63 -21.37 -36.35
N ASN A 173 10.58 -22.13 -36.63
CA ASN A 173 10.71 -23.53 -37.01
C ASN A 173 11.70 -23.57 -38.19
N SER A 174 12.87 -24.15 -37.94
CA SER A 174 13.91 -24.41 -38.93
C SER A 174 13.82 -25.87 -39.34
#